data_AF-A0AA43JRQ7-F1
#
_entry.id   AF-A0AA43JRQ7-F1
#
_cell.length_a   1.000
_cell.length_b   1.000
_cell.length_c   1.000
_cell.angle_alpha   90.00
_cell.angle_beta   90.00
_cell.angle_gamma   90.00
#
_symmetry.space_group_name_H-M   'P 1'
#
loop_
_entity.id
_entity.type
_entity.pdbx_description
1 polymer ?
#
loop_
_entity_poly.entity_id
_entity_poly.type
_entity_poly.pdbx_seq_one_letter_code
_entity_poly.pdbx_strand_id
1 'polypeptide(L)'
;MPPDLRINGFISRKSLLITDNSLVLLEHSEFNDRVKKIMHESIESIIVWKKTPWIKMTLTALILGGVASIPFIAGSGIDNPGTKANLLIVSVILVTLEVIFLLRKNVFIRINHAGETLDLSFSAYPWQVRKFVEKSKTSVERVQRELREKRNAASSGENSTEVEKDAFFVEEETTKDSAS
;
A
#
# COMPACT_ATOMS: atom_id res chain seq x y z
N MET A 1 17.27 3.96 -4.96
CA MET A 1 16.39 3.29 -3.98
C MET A 1 15.37 2.44 -4.73
N PRO A 2 15.27 1.12 -4.50
CA PRO A 2 14.28 0.29 -5.17
C PRO A 2 12.85 0.65 -4.68
N PRO A 3 11.82 0.54 -5.54
CA PRO A 3 10.44 0.82 -5.13
C PRO A 3 9.93 -0.26 -4.16
N ASP A 4 9.16 0.16 -3.15
CA ASP A 4 8.60 -0.70 -2.12
C ASP A 4 7.49 -1.62 -2.66
N LEU A 5 6.73 -1.14 -3.66
CA LEU A 5 5.76 -1.94 -4.37
C LEU A 5 5.77 -1.61 -5.86
N ARG A 6 5.93 -2.65 -6.69
CA ARG A 6 5.81 -2.55 -8.16
C ARG A 6 4.48 -3.10 -8.60
N ILE A 7 3.76 -2.30 -9.37
CA ILE A 7 2.45 -2.61 -9.93
C ILE A 7 2.61 -2.67 -11.45
N ASN A 8 2.61 -3.87 -11.99
CA ASN A 8 2.67 -4.07 -13.44
C ASN A 8 1.23 -4.22 -13.96
N GLY A 9 0.65 -3.12 -14.43
CA GLY A 9 -0.57 -3.15 -15.22
C GLY A 9 -0.27 -3.42 -16.70
N PHE A 10 -1.29 -3.79 -17.48
CA PHE A 10 -1.17 -4.02 -18.92
C PHE A 10 -0.84 -2.73 -19.71
N ILE A 11 -1.42 -1.60 -19.30
CA ILE A 11 -1.31 -0.30 -20.03
C ILE A 11 -0.39 0.69 -19.29
N SER A 12 -0.28 0.57 -17.97
CA SER A 12 0.51 1.47 -17.13
C SER A 12 1.26 0.68 -16.07
N ARG A 13 2.52 1.00 -15.83
CA ARG A 13 3.29 0.51 -14.70
C ARG A 13 3.23 1.53 -13.60
N LYS A 14 2.84 1.14 -12.38
CA LYS A 14 2.87 2.01 -11.21
C LYS A 14 3.92 1.50 -10.24
N SER A 15 4.61 2.40 -9.54
CA SER A 15 5.54 2.07 -8.48
C SER A 15 5.23 2.96 -7.29
N LEU A 16 5.13 2.34 -6.12
CA LEU A 16 4.94 3.06 -4.86
C LEU A 16 6.25 3.03 -4.09
N LEU A 17 6.65 4.20 -3.60
CA LEU A 17 7.79 4.39 -2.71
C LEU A 17 7.31 5.01 -1.41
N ILE A 18 7.70 4.42 -0.29
CA ILE A 18 7.47 4.99 1.04
C ILE A 18 8.75 5.70 1.45
N THR A 19 8.66 7.01 1.56
CA THR A 19 9.72 7.88 2.10
C THR A 19 9.41 8.20 3.56
N ASP A 20 10.25 8.99 4.22
CA ASP A 20 10.09 9.28 5.65
C ASP A 20 8.78 10.03 5.94
N ASN A 21 8.42 11.01 5.10
CA ASN A 21 7.28 11.90 5.33
C ASN A 21 6.20 11.80 4.25
N SER A 22 6.41 10.98 3.22
CA SER A 22 5.49 10.92 2.08
C SER A 22 5.45 9.57 1.40
N LEU A 23 4.32 9.30 0.78
CA LEU A 23 4.10 8.21 -0.16
C LEU A 23 4.20 8.79 -1.58
N VAL A 24 5.12 8.24 -2.37
CA VAL A 24 5.35 8.68 -3.76
C VAL A 24 4.82 7.60 -4.70
N LEU A 25 3.84 7.96 -5.52
CA LEU A 25 3.34 7.16 -6.62
C LEU A 25 4.02 7.61 -7.91
N LEU A 26 4.79 6.72 -8.52
CA LEU A 26 5.32 6.86 -9.87
C LEU A 26 4.43 6.07 -10.81
N GLU A 27 3.78 6.74 -11.76
CA GLU A 27 3.02 6.12 -12.83
C GLU A 27 3.78 6.32 -14.13
N HIS A 28 4.12 5.21 -14.76
CA HIS A 28 4.82 5.13 -16.03
C HIS A 28 3.84 4.60 -17.07
N SER A 29 3.42 5.48 -17.98
CA SER A 29 2.64 5.14 -19.16
C SER A 29 3.53 5.27 -20.39
N GLU A 30 3.20 4.55 -21.46
CA GLU A 30 3.88 4.63 -22.75
C GLU A 30 4.06 6.07 -23.26
N PHE A 31 3.13 6.95 -22.92
CA PHE A 31 3.12 8.33 -23.41
C PHE A 31 3.43 9.39 -22.34
N ASN A 32 3.39 9.05 -21.04
CA ASN A 32 3.53 10.03 -19.97
C ASN A 32 3.95 9.40 -18.65
N ASP A 33 4.91 10.06 -18.00
CA ASP A 33 5.31 9.76 -16.64
C ASP A 33 4.69 10.76 -15.68
N ARG A 34 4.04 10.25 -14.63
CA ARG A 34 3.40 11.06 -13.60
C ARG A 34 3.95 10.69 -12.23
N VAL A 35 4.22 11.71 -11.43
CA VAL A 35 4.65 11.56 -10.05
C VAL A 35 3.60 12.22 -9.16
N LYS A 36 2.91 11.43 -8.33
CA LYS A 36 2.00 11.94 -7.29
C LYS A 36 2.67 11.76 -5.93
N LYS A 37 2.89 12.85 -5.20
CA LYS A 37 3.40 12.84 -3.83
C LYS A 37 2.25 13.07 -2.87
N ILE A 38 2.11 12.20 -1.88
CA ILE A 38 1.07 12.28 -0.83
C ILE A 38 1.79 12.35 0.51
N MET A 39 1.58 13.43 1.27
CA MET A 39 2.19 13.58 2.59
C MET A 39 1.54 12.61 3.57
N HIS A 40 2.34 11.99 4.46
CA HIS A 40 1.80 11.08 5.46
C HIS A 40 0.83 11.76 6.44
N GLU A 41 1.02 13.06 6.65
CA GLU A 41 0.17 13.89 7.50
C GLU A 41 -1.27 13.97 6.99
N SER A 42 -1.45 13.94 5.67
CA SER A 42 -2.77 14.04 5.04
C SER A 42 -3.44 12.68 4.84
N ILE A 43 -2.76 11.56 5.11
CA ILE A 43 -3.33 10.22 4.98
C ILE A 43 -4.24 9.94 6.17
N GLU A 44 -5.53 9.78 5.88
CA GLU A 44 -6.55 9.48 6.88
C GLU A 44 -6.68 7.97 7.10
N SER A 45 -6.65 7.20 6.00
CA SER A 45 -6.78 5.74 6.07
C SER A 45 -6.21 5.05 4.83
N ILE A 46 -5.71 3.84 5.04
CA ILE A 46 -5.25 2.91 3.99
C ILE A 46 -6.09 1.64 4.10
N ILE A 47 -6.98 1.42 3.14
CA ILE A 47 -7.87 0.27 3.12
C ILE A 47 -7.38 -0.72 2.07
N VAL A 48 -7.20 -1.98 2.46
CA VAL A 48 -6.70 -3.05 1.57
C VAL A 48 -7.76 -4.12 1.43
N TRP A 49 -8.29 -4.26 0.22
CA TRP A 49 -9.25 -5.29 -0.13
C TRP A 49 -8.58 -6.39 -0.95
N LYS A 50 -8.91 -7.64 -0.63
CA LYS A 50 -8.54 -8.79 -1.45
C LYS A 50 -9.74 -9.13 -2.34
N LYS A 51 -9.60 -8.97 -3.66
CA LYS A 51 -10.68 -9.36 -4.57
C LYS A 51 -10.73 -10.89 -4.62
N THR A 52 -11.88 -11.47 -4.28
CA THR A 52 -12.07 -12.92 -4.34
C THR A 52 -11.81 -13.39 -5.76
N PRO A 53 -10.92 -14.37 -5.99
CA PRO A 53 -10.42 -14.70 -7.31
C PRO A 53 -11.37 -15.64 -8.05
N TRP A 54 -12.67 -15.31 -8.11
CA TRP A 54 -13.71 -16.14 -8.76
C TRP A 54 -13.29 -16.55 -10.17
N ILE A 55 -12.82 -15.59 -10.97
CA ILE A 55 -12.31 -15.82 -12.33
C ILE A 55 -11.14 -16.81 -12.35
N LYS A 56 -10.26 -16.77 -11.34
CA LYS A 56 -9.15 -17.71 -11.26
C LYS A 56 -9.64 -19.10 -10.89
N MET A 57 -10.60 -19.21 -9.97
CA MET A 57 -11.18 -20.49 -9.59
C MET A 57 -11.92 -21.15 -10.75
N THR A 58 -12.68 -20.38 -11.54
CA THR A 58 -13.33 -20.92 -12.75
C THR A 58 -12.32 -21.33 -13.81
N LEU A 59 -11.27 -20.54 -14.03
CA LEU A 59 -10.22 -20.89 -14.98
C LEU A 59 -9.44 -22.13 -14.52
N THR A 60 -9.15 -22.24 -13.24
CA THR A 60 -8.49 -23.40 -12.64
C THR A 60 -9.33 -24.65 -12.72
N ALA A 61 -10.63 -24.57 -12.46
CA ALA A 61 -11.54 -25.69 -12.66
C ALA A 61 -11.55 -26.16 -14.13
N LEU A 62 -11.48 -25.21 -15.08
CA LEU A 62 -11.46 -25.51 -16.51
C LEU A 62 -10.12 -26.12 -16.96
N ILE A 63 -8.99 -25.62 -16.46
CA ILE A 63 -7.65 -26.16 -16.75
C ILE A 63 -7.49 -27.53 -16.09
N LEU A 64 -7.81 -27.70 -14.82
CA LEU A 64 -7.73 -29.01 -14.16
C LEU A 64 -8.68 -30.02 -14.81
N GLY A 65 -9.91 -29.64 -15.13
CA GLY A 65 -10.85 -30.51 -15.82
C GLY A 65 -10.39 -30.88 -17.23
N GLY A 66 -9.89 -29.90 -17.99
CA GLY A 66 -9.40 -30.08 -19.36
C GLY A 66 -8.07 -30.86 -19.41
N VAL A 67 -7.05 -30.42 -18.68
CA VAL A 67 -5.70 -30.98 -18.71
C VAL A 67 -5.65 -32.36 -18.06
N ALA A 68 -6.41 -32.63 -16.99
CA ALA A 68 -6.48 -33.98 -16.42
C ALA A 68 -7.13 -35.00 -17.36
N SER A 69 -8.00 -34.54 -18.27
CA SER A 69 -8.63 -35.41 -19.26
C SER A 69 -7.70 -35.81 -20.41
N ILE A 70 -6.70 -34.98 -20.75
CA ILE A 70 -5.76 -35.22 -21.85
C ILE A 70 -4.97 -36.54 -21.72
N PRO A 71 -4.31 -36.85 -20.58
CA PRO A 71 -3.59 -38.12 -20.44
C PRO A 71 -4.53 -39.33 -20.40
N PHE A 72 -5.77 -39.17 -19.90
CA PHE A 72 -6.77 -40.24 -19.89
C PHE A 72 -7.25 -40.60 -21.30
N ILE A 73 -7.49 -39.59 -22.14
CA ILE A 73 -7.92 -39.77 -23.54
C ILE A 73 -6.74 -40.20 -24.44
N ALA A 74 -5.53 -39.68 -24.21
CA ALA A 74 -4.34 -40.04 -24.97
C ALA A 74 -3.82 -41.45 -24.65
N GLY A 75 -4.04 -41.92 -23.42
CA GLY A 75 -3.67 -43.28 -22.99
C GLY A 75 -4.46 -44.39 -23.70
N SER A 76 -5.68 -44.09 -24.18
CA SER A 76 -6.58 -45.08 -24.77
C SER A 76 -6.56 -45.15 -26.31
N GLY A 77 -5.89 -44.25 -27.02
CA GLY A 77 -5.98 -44.20 -28.49
C GLY A 77 -4.76 -43.70 -29.27
N ILE A 78 -3.68 -43.27 -28.59
CA ILE A 78 -2.45 -42.83 -29.26
C ILE A 78 -1.37 -43.85 -28.92
N ASP A 79 -0.78 -44.54 -29.89
CA ASP A 79 0.29 -45.53 -29.63
C ASP A 79 1.70 -44.99 -29.85
N ASN A 80 1.83 -43.76 -30.37
CA ASN A 80 3.13 -43.14 -30.60
C ASN A 80 3.74 -42.63 -29.27
N PRO A 81 4.89 -43.19 -28.82
CA PRO A 81 5.52 -42.78 -27.57
C PRO A 81 6.00 -41.33 -27.57
N GLY A 82 6.40 -40.79 -28.73
CA GLY A 82 6.83 -39.39 -28.86
C GLY A 82 5.69 -38.40 -28.62
N THR A 83 4.49 -38.72 -29.12
CA THR A 83 3.29 -37.89 -28.91
C THR A 83 2.83 -37.92 -27.46
N LYS A 84 2.90 -39.07 -26.78
CA LYS A 84 2.60 -39.18 -25.34
C LYS A 84 3.54 -38.33 -24.49
N ALA A 85 4.84 -38.39 -24.75
CA ALA A 85 5.83 -37.59 -24.03
C ALA A 85 5.59 -36.08 -24.19
N ASN A 86 5.33 -35.62 -25.42
CA ASN A 86 5.04 -34.20 -25.69
C ASN A 86 3.78 -33.71 -24.98
N LEU A 87 2.71 -34.51 -24.96
CA LEU A 87 1.47 -34.15 -24.24
C LEU A 87 1.69 -34.04 -22.73
N LEU A 88 2.47 -34.94 -22.14
CA LEU A 88 2.85 -34.85 -20.74
C LEU A 88 3.66 -33.59 -20.45
N ILE A 89 4.66 -33.26 -21.28
CA ILE A 89 5.45 -32.04 -21.10
C ILE A 89 4.57 -30.78 -21.14
N VAL A 90 3.66 -30.69 -22.12
CA VAL A 90 2.73 -29.55 -22.23
C VAL A 90 1.82 -29.45 -21.01
N SER A 91 1.32 -30.58 -20.50
CA SER A 91 0.49 -30.59 -19.28
C SER A 91 1.26 -30.06 -18.06
N VAL A 92 2.53 -30.45 -17.87
CA VAL A 92 3.37 -29.97 -16.77
C VAL A 92 3.62 -28.46 -16.87
N ILE A 93 3.87 -27.95 -18.09
CA ILE A 93 4.04 -26.52 -18.33
C ILE A 93 2.76 -25.76 -17.99
N LEU A 94 1.59 -26.24 -18.44
CA LEU A 94 0.29 -25.62 -18.15
C LEU A 94 0.00 -25.56 -16.65
N VAL A 95 0.20 -26.67 -15.94
CA VAL A 95 0.02 -26.72 -14.47
C VAL A 95 0.99 -25.77 -13.77
N THR A 96 2.25 -25.69 -14.22
CA THR A 96 3.25 -24.79 -13.64
C THR A 96 2.85 -23.31 -13.83
N LEU A 97 2.42 -22.94 -15.04
CA LEU A 97 1.92 -21.59 -15.33
C LEU A 97 0.69 -21.25 -14.48
N GLU A 98 -0.19 -22.22 -14.28
CA GLU A 98 -1.38 -22.07 -13.44
C GLU A 98 -1.02 -21.83 -11.96
N VAL A 99 -0.10 -22.59 -11.40
CA VAL A 99 0.39 -22.39 -10.03
C VAL A 99 0.98 -20.98 -9.87
N ILE A 100 1.78 -20.53 -10.83
CA ILE A 100 2.32 -19.16 -10.84
C ILE A 100 1.20 -18.11 -10.89
N PHE A 101 0.17 -18.36 -11.70
CA PHE A 101 -0.98 -17.47 -11.83
C PHE A 101 -1.83 -17.41 -10.54
N LEU A 102 -1.97 -18.53 -9.83
CA LEU A 102 -2.69 -18.63 -8.55
C LEU A 102 -1.94 -17.96 -7.39
N LEU A 103 -0.60 -17.99 -7.38
CA LEU A 103 0.22 -17.33 -6.36
C LEU A 103 0.04 -15.81 -6.36
N ARG A 104 -0.27 -15.21 -7.51
CA ARG A 104 -0.55 -13.78 -7.60
C ARG A 104 -1.98 -13.50 -7.13
N LYS A 105 -2.18 -12.55 -6.23
CA LYS A 105 -3.53 -12.14 -5.77
C LYS A 105 -3.88 -10.76 -6.32
N ASN A 106 -5.13 -10.62 -6.72
CA ASN A 106 -5.69 -9.32 -7.08
C ASN A 106 -5.99 -8.55 -5.79
N VAL A 107 -5.28 -7.46 -5.60
CA VAL A 107 -5.35 -6.59 -4.44
C VAL A 107 -5.81 -5.21 -4.87
N PHE A 108 -6.67 -4.62 -4.07
CA PHE A 108 -7.13 -3.26 -4.22
C PHE A 108 -6.71 -2.46 -2.99
N ILE A 109 -5.93 -1.40 -3.19
CA ILE A 109 -5.51 -0.48 -2.14
C ILE A 109 -6.20 0.86 -2.38
N ARG A 110 -6.95 1.32 -1.38
CA ARG A 110 -7.52 2.66 -1.35
C ARG A 110 -6.78 3.48 -0.30
N ILE A 111 -6.27 4.64 -0.71
CA ILE A 111 -5.61 5.59 0.18
C ILE A 111 -6.48 6.84 0.20
N ASN A 112 -7.09 7.14 1.34
CA ASN A 112 -7.85 8.36 1.54
C ASN A 112 -6.90 9.43 2.07
N HIS A 113 -6.81 10.58 1.39
CA HIS A 113 -5.95 11.68 1.79
C HIS A 113 -6.61 13.04 1.53
N ALA A 114 -6.65 13.92 2.53
CA ALA A 114 -7.17 15.30 2.40
C ALA A 114 -8.51 15.39 1.62
N GLY A 115 -9.46 14.50 1.90
CA GLY A 115 -10.75 14.43 1.18
C GLY A 115 -10.71 13.84 -0.25
N GLU A 116 -9.55 13.47 -0.78
CA GLU A 116 -9.39 12.72 -2.03
C GLU A 116 -9.21 11.22 -1.79
N THR A 117 -9.66 10.39 -2.72
CA THR A 117 -9.43 8.94 -2.70
C THR A 117 -8.52 8.52 -3.84
N LEU A 118 -7.39 7.88 -3.52
CA LEU A 118 -6.53 7.23 -4.48
C LEU A 118 -6.79 5.72 -4.50
N ASP A 119 -7.37 5.25 -5.60
CA ASP A 119 -7.70 3.84 -5.82
C ASP A 119 -6.64 3.15 -6.71
N LEU A 120 -6.05 2.07 -6.19
CA LEU A 120 -5.01 1.29 -6.85
C LEU A 120 -5.42 -0.18 -6.91
N SER A 121 -5.71 -0.68 -8.12
CA SER A 121 -6.04 -2.08 -8.37
C SER A 121 -4.90 -2.79 -9.10
N PHE A 122 -4.40 -3.89 -8.55
CA PHE A 122 -3.29 -4.62 -9.18
C PHE A 122 -3.15 -6.07 -8.72
N SER A 123 -2.35 -6.83 -9.45
CA SER A 123 -1.99 -8.20 -9.10
C SER A 123 -0.58 -8.24 -8.51
N ALA A 124 -0.47 -8.55 -7.23
CA ALA A 124 0.81 -8.65 -6.52
C ALA A 124 0.88 -9.90 -5.67
N TYR A 125 2.09 -10.21 -5.22
CA TYR A 125 2.31 -11.28 -4.28
C TYR A 125 1.89 -10.86 -2.87
N PRO A 126 1.21 -11.74 -2.09
CA PRO A 126 0.69 -11.38 -0.77
C PRO A 126 1.73 -10.82 0.19
N TRP A 127 2.97 -11.36 0.16
CA TRP A 127 4.03 -10.91 1.06
C TRP A 127 4.54 -9.50 0.73
N GLN A 128 4.57 -9.11 -0.56
CA GLN A 128 4.96 -7.77 -0.99
C GLN A 128 3.95 -6.74 -0.49
N VAL A 129 2.65 -7.04 -0.64
CA VAL A 129 1.56 -6.20 -0.15
C VAL A 129 1.62 -6.08 1.37
N ARG A 130 1.80 -7.21 2.10
CA ARG A 130 1.92 -7.18 3.56
C ARG A 130 3.06 -6.29 4.02
N LYS A 131 4.26 -6.46 3.44
CA LYS A 131 5.44 -5.65 3.76
C LYS A 131 5.20 -4.17 3.49
N PHE A 132 4.58 -3.85 2.35
CA PHE A 132 4.23 -2.48 1.99
C PHE A 132 3.23 -1.84 2.98
N VAL A 133 2.18 -2.57 3.35
CA VAL A 133 1.15 -2.08 4.28
C VAL A 133 1.72 -1.87 5.67
N GLU A 134 2.52 -2.81 6.17
CA GLU A 134 3.17 -2.72 7.47
C GLU A 134 4.13 -1.52 7.52
N LYS A 135 4.97 -1.36 6.50
CA LYS A 135 5.87 -0.21 6.39
C LYS A 135 5.11 1.12 6.28
N SER A 136 4.01 1.15 5.53
CA SER A 136 3.17 2.36 5.37
C SER A 136 2.52 2.74 6.69
N LYS A 137 1.95 1.77 7.42
CA LYS A 137 1.31 1.98 8.71
C LYS A 137 2.28 2.54 9.72
N THR A 138 3.45 1.91 9.88
CA THR A 138 4.49 2.38 10.81
C THR A 138 4.96 3.79 10.48
N SER A 139 5.13 4.12 9.20
CA SER A 139 5.59 5.46 8.80
C SER A 139 4.51 6.54 9.05
N VAL A 140 3.26 6.25 8.74
CA VAL A 140 2.13 7.17 9.00
C VAL A 140 1.94 7.39 10.50
N GLU A 141 1.94 6.33 11.31
CA GLU A 141 1.79 6.43 12.76
C GLU A 141 2.94 7.23 13.40
N ARG A 142 4.17 7.04 12.92
CA ARG A 142 5.33 7.80 13.39
C ARG A 142 5.16 9.30 13.13
N VAL A 143 4.84 9.67 11.89
CA VAL A 143 4.66 11.08 11.51
C VAL A 143 3.49 11.72 12.27
N GLN A 144 2.37 11.01 12.39
CA GLN A 144 1.23 11.51 13.17
C GLN A 144 1.56 11.68 14.66
N ARG A 145 2.40 10.81 15.24
CA ARG A 145 2.86 10.96 16.62
C ARG A 145 3.74 12.19 16.79
N GLU A 146 4.73 12.38 15.92
CA GLU A 146 5.62 13.56 15.93
C GLU A 146 4.82 14.87 15.80
N LEU A 147 3.77 14.90 14.98
CA LEU A 147 2.88 16.06 14.86
C LEU A 147 2.05 16.32 16.12
N ARG A 148 1.57 15.26 16.79
CA ARG A 148 0.85 15.40 18.07
C ARG A 148 1.77 15.93 19.16
N GLU A 149 2.99 15.43 19.25
CA GLU A 149 3.99 15.92 20.21
C GLU A 149 4.33 17.39 19.98
N LYS A 150 4.55 17.80 18.72
CA LYS A 150 4.78 19.21 18.36
C LYS A 150 3.59 20.10 18.72
N ARG A 151 2.36 19.65 18.46
CA ARG A 151 1.14 20.40 18.81
C ARG A 151 1.01 20.56 20.32
N ASN A 152 1.25 19.49 21.09
CA ASN A 152 1.17 19.51 22.55
C ASN A 152 2.26 20.43 23.16
N ALA A 153 3.48 20.42 22.60
CA ALA A 153 4.56 21.31 23.01
C ALA A 153 4.23 22.78 22.71
N ALA A 154 3.64 23.07 21.53
CA ALA A 154 3.21 24.42 21.17
C ALA A 154 2.11 24.94 22.12
N SER A 155 1.08 24.13 22.41
CA SER A 155 0.04 24.51 23.38
C SER A 155 0.57 24.67 24.81
N SER A 156 1.63 23.95 25.19
CA SER A 156 2.26 24.10 26.50
C SER A 156 3.11 25.38 26.59
N GLY A 157 3.74 25.81 25.50
CA GLY A 157 4.53 27.06 25.47
C GLY A 157 3.67 28.32 25.40
N GLU A 158 2.50 28.23 24.76
CA GLU A 158 1.52 29.34 24.69
C GLU A 158 0.90 29.62 26.07
N ASN A 159 0.56 28.58 26.83
CA ASN A 159 0.08 28.74 28.21
C ASN A 159 1.14 29.29 29.19
N SER A 160 2.45 29.09 28.92
CA SER A 160 3.52 29.62 29.77
C SER A 160 3.82 31.10 29.52
N THR A 161 3.54 31.61 28.31
CA THR A 161 3.77 33.02 27.97
C THR A 161 2.60 33.94 28.33
N GLU A 162 1.40 33.39 28.53
CA GLU A 162 0.26 34.13 29.05
C GLU A 162 0.35 34.31 30.58
N VAL A 163 0.83 33.30 31.31
CA VAL A 163 1.03 33.39 32.78
C VAL A 163 2.19 34.32 33.17
N GLU A 164 3.19 34.51 32.31
CA GLU A 164 4.33 35.40 32.60
C GLU A 164 4.00 36.89 32.40
N LYS A 165 2.93 37.23 31.66
CA LYS A 165 2.48 38.64 31.51
C LYS A 165 1.62 39.14 32.67
N ASP A 166 0.95 38.25 33.40
CA ASP A 166 0.11 38.62 34.54
C ASP A 166 0.87 38.68 35.88
N ALA A 167 2.13 38.21 35.91
CA ALA A 167 2.97 38.23 37.12
C ALA A 167 3.92 39.44 37.22
N PHE A 168 3.90 40.36 36.25
CA PHE A 168 4.82 41.51 36.19
C PHE A 168 4.10 42.86 36.30
N PHE A 169 3.18 43.01 37.27
CA PHE A 169 2.70 44.30 37.73
C PHE A 169 2.39 44.24 39.24
N VAL A 170 3.43 44.31 40.06
CA VAL A 170 3.34 44.88 41.40
C VAL A 170 4.47 45.89 41.47
N GLU A 171 4.18 47.10 40.98
CA GLU A 171 5.03 48.26 41.23
C GLU A 171 4.55 48.92 42.51
N GLU A 172 5.50 48.98 43.43
CA GLU A 172 5.49 49.59 44.74
C GLU A 172 5.36 51.11 44.60
N GLU A 173 4.31 51.73 45.17
CA GLU A 173 4.31 53.18 45.40
C GLU A 173 4.24 53.44 46.90
N THR A 174 5.42 53.63 47.47
CA THR A 174 5.63 54.29 48.77
C THR A 174 5.51 55.79 48.56
N THR A 175 4.62 56.47 49.29
CA THR A 175 4.88 57.85 49.70
C THR A 175 4.35 58.13 51.11
N LYS A 176 5.22 58.78 51.87
CA LYS A 176 5.06 59.35 53.21
C LYS A 176 4.28 60.67 53.17
N ASP A 177 3.95 61.10 54.39
CA ASP A 177 3.53 62.44 54.85
C ASP A 177 2.02 62.71 54.76
N SER A 178 1.33 63.04 55.86
CA SER A 178 1.65 64.20 56.69
C SER A 178 0.87 64.17 58.02
N ALA A 179 1.50 64.78 59.02
CA ALA A 179 0.99 65.04 60.36
C ALA A 179 -0.30 65.88 60.39
N SER A 180 -1.14 65.63 61.38
CA SER A 180 -1.93 66.64 62.13
C SER A 180 -2.32 66.05 63.48
#